data_AF-A0A816EWK1-F1
#
_entry.id   AF-A0A816EWK1-F1
#
_cell.length_a   1.000
_cell.length_b   1.000
_cell.length_c   1.000
_cell.angle_alpha   90.00
_cell.angle_beta   90.00
_cell.angle_gamma   90.00
#
_symmetry.space_group_name_H-M   'P 1'
#
loop_
_entity.id
_entity.type
_entity.pdbx_description
1 polymer ?
#
loop_
_entity_poly.entity_id
_entity_poly.type
_entity_poly.pdbx_seq_one_letter_code
_entity_poly.pdbx_strand_id
1 'polypeptide(L)'
;MLFVNFLKRIPSTDQAKDVMLDRCQHHFRLDNHTLEEIDLFRKTYTSEQAIAWYKKNSFVFFITNRAFRTENVTLWYKFRFYISDLSKQIENAHKNQHWQGILQLYRGVAFISTEEIESLKSNINGFISTNAFFSTSKQIDVALAFAGGIEQASSKQRVLFEITVDTSNLKNTTFVDINEFLGNNPAQNPFIDEDEVLFNVGSVFQIKNVYFSDEYNMWRVEMEATDERIDSIIERIKHMEEKFHNTNDNLLFGHLLIDMNQYVKANSYFQMILKLLPKSHYDVPLVYDYIGDLNMYITNWNEALKNYQLSYKIKMKKSHSYRQTIGITLNSLGNLYKSIGDHCQALKHYFKVLDYQINPVDKAITLLNISSIYIIKKNYTKALDRCLEAREIIHEHSSIAPGGLVRCYRIIGDIYFAQDDFDQAKDFYFAAFDLSKNSLFDSDLQRIVCVKSLVDLYAKQNMKQQAIDFCSRELNFYEHCLTEDHPNIAHLLMTLAELYEVNEDQRIDCLQKALEILEENRHHNYDQTANCLKLIGKFYAEKHLYEQAKIFFKKTLEIQKQTYPNKHLMLKETQNLIDMINV
;
A
#
# COMPACT_ATOMS: atom_id res chain seq x y z
N MET A 1 -12.64 6.16 -3.41
CA MET A 1 -13.40 6.51 -2.18
C MET A 1 -12.50 6.68 -0.95
N LEU A 2 -11.79 5.63 -0.50
CA LEU A 2 -11.00 5.67 0.75
C LEU A 2 -9.99 6.83 0.79
N PHE A 3 -9.20 7.03 -0.27
CA PHE A 3 -8.22 8.12 -0.35
C PHE A 3 -8.80 9.52 -0.12
N VAL A 4 -9.94 9.86 -0.74
CA VAL A 4 -10.54 11.20 -0.62
C VAL A 4 -11.11 11.43 0.77
N ASN A 5 -11.63 10.40 1.44
CA ASN A 5 -12.06 10.52 2.84
C ASN A 5 -10.89 10.84 3.77
N PHE A 6 -9.72 10.23 3.55
CA PHE A 6 -8.51 10.58 4.27
C PHE A 6 -8.01 12.00 3.93
N LEU A 7 -8.11 12.46 2.68
CA LEU A 7 -7.79 13.85 2.33
C LEU A 7 -8.69 14.86 3.05
N LYS A 8 -9.99 14.58 3.21
CA LYS A 8 -10.95 15.47 3.89
C LYS A 8 -10.63 15.68 5.37
N ARG A 9 -9.91 14.75 6.01
CA ARG A 9 -9.41 14.87 7.38
C ARG A 9 -8.26 15.85 7.51
N ILE A 10 -7.44 16.01 6.46
CA ILE A 10 -6.32 16.94 6.48
C ILE A 10 -6.89 18.37 6.40
N PRO A 11 -6.58 19.27 7.35
CA PRO A 11 -7.15 20.61 7.38
C PRO A 11 -6.87 21.41 6.09
N SER A 12 -7.92 22.02 5.51
CA SER A 12 -7.82 23.01 4.44
C SER A 12 -7.24 24.32 5.01
N THR A 13 -5.92 24.39 5.21
CA THR A 13 -5.23 25.59 5.72
C THR A 13 -4.76 26.50 4.60
N ASP A 14 -4.51 27.78 4.91
CA ASP A 14 -3.87 28.72 3.99
C ASP A 14 -2.51 28.20 3.50
N GLN A 15 -1.76 27.51 4.36
CA GLN A 15 -0.52 26.86 3.96
C GLN A 15 -0.76 25.78 2.88
N ALA A 16 -1.84 25.01 2.98
CA ALA A 16 -2.20 24.02 1.97
C ALA A 16 -2.59 24.69 0.64
N LYS A 17 -3.31 25.81 0.70
CA LYS A 17 -3.64 26.66 -0.45
C LYS A 17 -2.37 27.19 -1.12
N ASP A 18 -1.43 27.74 -0.36
CA ASP A 18 -0.18 28.28 -0.90
C ASP A 18 0.67 27.18 -1.57
N VAL A 19 0.81 26.01 -0.94
CA VAL A 19 1.52 24.86 -1.52
C VAL A 19 0.93 24.42 -2.86
N MET A 20 -0.40 24.46 -2.98
CA MET A 20 -1.11 24.18 -4.24
C MET A 20 -0.78 25.25 -5.29
N LEU A 21 -0.95 26.52 -4.94
CA LEU A 21 -0.82 27.63 -5.88
C LEU A 21 0.62 27.81 -6.36
N ASP A 22 1.62 27.64 -5.50
CA ASP A 22 3.03 27.71 -5.90
C ASP A 22 3.38 26.62 -6.92
N ARG A 23 2.77 25.43 -6.78
CA ARG A 23 2.91 24.35 -7.78
C ARG A 23 2.25 24.73 -9.10
N CYS A 24 1.07 25.35 -9.07
CA CYS A 24 0.38 25.83 -10.27
C CYS A 24 1.19 26.92 -10.97
N GLN A 25 1.70 27.92 -10.24
CA GLN A 25 2.53 29.00 -10.78
C GLN A 25 3.78 28.44 -11.45
N HIS A 26 4.44 27.45 -10.84
CA HIS A 26 5.59 26.81 -11.47
C HIS A 26 5.22 26.02 -12.74
N HIS A 27 4.06 25.35 -12.76
CA HIS A 27 3.61 24.58 -13.92
C HIS A 27 3.25 25.49 -15.10
N PHE A 28 2.53 26.58 -14.82
CA PHE A 28 2.05 27.56 -15.80
C PHE A 28 2.97 28.78 -15.93
N ARG A 29 4.25 28.65 -15.57
CA ARG A 29 5.22 29.78 -15.55
C ARG A 29 5.41 30.49 -16.91
N LEU A 30 4.94 29.89 -18.00
CA LEU A 30 5.03 30.43 -19.36
C LEU A 30 3.66 30.93 -19.89
N ASP A 31 2.59 30.78 -19.11
CA ASP A 31 1.23 31.16 -19.49
C ASP A 31 0.73 32.30 -18.58
N ASN A 32 0.88 33.53 -19.07
CA ASN A 32 0.55 34.74 -18.32
C ASN A 32 -0.94 34.82 -17.96
N HIS A 33 -1.83 34.34 -18.83
CA HIS A 33 -3.27 34.35 -18.55
C HIS A 33 -3.60 33.46 -17.35
N THR A 34 -3.08 32.24 -17.36
CA THR A 34 -3.27 31.31 -16.25
C THR A 34 -2.61 31.81 -14.95
N LEU A 35 -1.49 32.53 -15.03
CA LEU A 35 -0.87 33.17 -13.86
C LEU A 35 -1.77 34.25 -13.24
N GLU A 36 -2.44 35.08 -14.06
CA GLU A 36 -3.43 36.06 -13.58
C GLU A 36 -4.64 35.38 -12.94
N GLU A 37 -5.13 34.27 -13.51
CA GLU A 37 -6.20 33.46 -12.90
C GLU A 37 -5.79 32.88 -11.54
N ILE A 38 -4.54 32.40 -11.42
CA ILE A 38 -3.99 31.88 -10.16
C ILE A 38 -3.94 32.98 -9.09
N ASP A 39 -3.53 34.19 -9.45
CA ASP A 39 -3.48 35.32 -8.52
C ASP A 39 -4.89 35.80 -8.13
N LEU A 40 -5.85 35.76 -9.05
CA LEU A 40 -7.26 36.01 -8.75
C LEU A 40 -7.78 34.97 -7.74
N PHE A 41 -7.58 33.68 -8.02
CA PHE A 41 -7.95 32.59 -7.13
C PHE A 41 -7.32 32.77 -5.74
N ARG A 42 -6.03 33.14 -5.68
CA ARG A 42 -5.32 33.39 -4.42
C ARG A 42 -6.06 34.41 -3.56
N LYS A 43 -6.57 35.49 -4.16
CA LYS A 43 -7.22 36.61 -3.47
C LYS A 43 -8.70 36.37 -3.14
N THR A 44 -9.46 35.71 -4.03
CA THR A 44 -10.92 35.71 -3.94
C THR A 44 -11.55 34.36 -3.62
N TYR A 45 -10.80 33.26 -3.71
CA TYR A 45 -11.36 31.92 -3.55
C TYR A 45 -11.93 31.68 -2.14
N THR A 46 -13.15 31.16 -2.11
CA THR A 46 -13.79 30.53 -0.95
C THR A 46 -14.23 29.10 -1.28
N SER A 47 -14.38 28.25 -0.27
CA SER A 47 -14.79 26.85 -0.46
C SER A 47 -16.16 26.71 -1.14
N GLU A 48 -17.04 27.71 -1.01
CA GLU A 48 -18.34 27.79 -1.69
C GLU A 48 -18.23 28.05 -3.19
N GLN A 49 -17.04 28.32 -3.72
CA GLN A 49 -16.81 28.54 -5.14
C GLN A 49 -16.15 27.34 -5.83
N ALA A 50 -15.91 26.22 -5.13
CA ALA A 50 -15.15 25.09 -5.68
C ALA A 50 -15.80 24.51 -6.95
N ILE A 51 -17.11 24.27 -6.98
CA ILE A 51 -17.81 23.77 -8.18
C ILE A 51 -17.72 24.79 -9.32
N ALA A 52 -17.91 26.07 -9.04
CA ALA A 52 -17.83 27.13 -10.05
C ALA A 52 -16.43 27.24 -10.68
N TRP A 53 -15.37 27.12 -9.87
CA TRP A 53 -14.00 27.10 -10.37
C TRP A 53 -13.67 25.84 -11.17
N TYR A 54 -14.28 24.70 -10.81
CA TYR A 54 -14.11 23.45 -11.55
C TYR A 54 -14.76 23.52 -12.93
N LYS A 55 -15.95 24.13 -13.03
CA LYS A 55 -16.68 24.29 -14.30
C LYS A 55 -15.95 25.15 -15.33
N LYS A 56 -15.22 26.19 -14.90
CA LYS A 56 -14.64 27.22 -15.79
C LYS A 56 -13.52 26.73 -16.74
N ASN A 57 -13.25 25.43 -16.86
CA ASN A 57 -12.05 24.89 -17.51
C ASN A 57 -10.75 25.55 -17.01
N SER A 58 -10.76 25.99 -15.75
CA SER A 58 -9.67 26.75 -15.14
C SER A 58 -8.47 25.87 -14.82
N PHE A 59 -7.38 26.48 -14.36
CA PHE A 59 -6.18 25.75 -13.95
C PHE A 59 -6.44 24.67 -12.87
N VAL A 60 -7.43 24.87 -11.99
CA VAL A 60 -7.78 23.87 -10.96
C VAL A 60 -8.50 22.66 -11.56
N PHE A 61 -9.32 22.83 -12.60
CA PHE A 61 -9.92 21.71 -13.34
C PHE A 61 -8.82 20.85 -13.96
N PHE A 62 -7.91 21.47 -14.72
CA PHE A 62 -6.84 20.77 -15.42
C PHE A 62 -5.93 20.00 -14.46
N ILE A 63 -5.43 20.66 -13.41
CA ILE A 63 -4.45 20.01 -12.54
C ILE A 63 -5.12 18.99 -11.61
N THR A 64 -6.36 19.21 -11.15
CA THR A 64 -7.07 18.23 -10.32
C THR A 64 -7.29 16.93 -11.11
N ASN A 65 -7.79 17.02 -12.34
CA ASN A 65 -7.97 15.85 -13.21
C ASN A 65 -6.63 15.19 -13.56
N ARG A 66 -5.58 15.98 -13.82
CA ARG A 66 -4.23 15.44 -14.03
C ARG A 66 -3.69 14.72 -12.79
N ALA A 67 -3.94 15.23 -11.60
CA ALA A 67 -3.49 14.62 -10.36
C ALA A 67 -4.09 13.21 -10.22
N PHE A 68 -5.40 13.06 -10.40
CA PHE A 68 -6.07 11.76 -10.40
C PHE A 68 -5.59 10.84 -11.53
N ARG A 69 -5.49 11.34 -12.77
CA ARG A 69 -5.06 10.53 -13.92
C ARG A 69 -3.64 9.99 -13.82
N THR A 70 -2.74 10.74 -13.19
CA THR A 70 -1.32 10.33 -13.07
C THR A 70 -1.02 9.48 -11.84
N GLU A 71 -2.02 9.21 -11.00
CA GLU A 71 -1.88 8.56 -9.70
C GLU A 71 -0.73 9.10 -8.83
N ASN A 72 -0.42 10.38 -9.03
CA ASN A 72 0.74 10.97 -8.42
C ASN A 72 0.37 11.46 -7.03
N VAL A 73 0.75 10.65 -6.03
CA VAL A 73 0.58 10.89 -4.60
C VAL A 73 1.06 12.28 -4.15
N THR A 74 2.16 12.77 -4.72
CA THR A 74 2.67 14.12 -4.43
C THR A 74 1.71 15.19 -4.95
N LEU A 75 1.14 15.00 -6.16
CA LEU A 75 0.12 15.91 -6.67
C LEU A 75 -1.13 15.83 -5.81
N TRP A 76 -1.66 14.64 -5.50
CA TRP A 76 -2.86 14.55 -4.69
C TRP A 76 -2.73 15.27 -3.34
N TYR A 77 -1.60 15.11 -2.64
CA TYR A 77 -1.39 15.84 -1.39
C TYR A 77 -1.28 17.35 -1.62
N LYS A 78 -0.56 17.82 -2.64
CA LYS A 78 -0.45 19.27 -2.92
C LYS A 78 -1.79 19.90 -3.27
N PHE A 79 -2.67 19.16 -3.95
CA PHE A 79 -4.00 19.62 -4.35
C PHE A 79 -5.10 19.29 -3.34
N ARG A 80 -4.75 18.71 -2.17
CA ARG A 80 -5.70 18.31 -1.13
C ARG A 80 -6.66 19.41 -0.71
N PHE A 81 -6.18 20.65 -0.69
CA PHE A 81 -6.97 21.84 -0.34
C PHE A 81 -8.22 21.92 -1.23
N TYR A 82 -8.02 22.00 -2.55
CA TYR A 82 -9.13 22.13 -3.49
C TYR A 82 -9.93 20.83 -3.67
N ILE A 83 -9.28 19.67 -3.64
CA ILE A 83 -9.97 18.36 -3.74
C ILE A 83 -10.94 18.16 -2.57
N SER A 84 -10.52 18.51 -1.35
CA SER A 84 -11.38 18.45 -0.16
C SER A 84 -12.56 19.40 -0.30
N ASP A 85 -12.32 20.66 -0.67
CA ASP A 85 -13.37 21.67 -0.79
C ASP A 85 -14.38 21.30 -1.88
N LEU A 86 -13.92 20.85 -3.05
CA LEU A 86 -14.79 20.40 -4.14
C LEU A 86 -15.63 19.19 -3.72
N SER A 87 -15.02 18.18 -3.10
CA SER A 87 -15.74 16.98 -2.66
C SER A 87 -16.79 17.30 -1.59
N LYS A 88 -16.46 18.15 -0.60
CA LYS A 88 -17.41 18.61 0.43
C LYS A 88 -18.54 19.45 -0.17
N GLN A 89 -18.22 20.29 -1.16
CA GLN A 89 -19.24 21.11 -1.81
C GLN A 89 -20.22 20.25 -2.63
N ILE A 90 -19.75 19.23 -3.34
CA ILE A 90 -20.61 18.28 -4.05
C ILE A 90 -21.54 17.56 -3.07
N GLU A 91 -21.03 17.10 -1.92
CA GLU A 91 -21.85 16.45 -0.88
C GLU A 91 -22.93 17.38 -0.31
N ASN A 92 -22.58 18.64 -0.06
CA ASN A 92 -23.52 19.63 0.44
C ASN A 92 -24.56 20.03 -0.62
N ALA A 93 -24.13 20.21 -1.88
CA ALA A 93 -25.02 20.51 -2.99
C ALA A 93 -26.02 19.37 -3.23
N HIS A 94 -25.53 18.12 -3.24
CA HIS A 94 -26.35 16.93 -3.43
C HIS A 94 -27.50 16.85 -2.40
N LYS A 95 -27.23 17.16 -1.13
CA LYS A 95 -28.24 17.17 -0.06
C LYS A 95 -29.30 18.26 -0.21
N ASN A 96 -28.97 19.34 -0.91
CA ASN A 96 -29.83 20.51 -1.08
C ASN A 96 -30.59 20.50 -2.42
N GLN A 97 -30.27 19.60 -3.34
CA GLN A 97 -30.96 19.41 -4.62
C GLN A 97 -32.10 18.40 -4.50
N HIS A 98 -33.16 18.61 -5.28
CA HIS A 98 -34.33 17.73 -5.28
C HIS A 98 -34.23 16.69 -6.38
N TRP A 99 -33.91 15.45 -5.99
CA TRP A 99 -33.80 14.34 -6.92
C TRP A 99 -35.10 13.55 -6.98
N GLN A 100 -35.69 13.42 -8.18
CA GLN A 100 -36.83 12.55 -8.42
C GLN A 100 -36.69 11.84 -9.77
N GLY A 101 -36.80 10.51 -9.72
CA GLY A 101 -36.85 9.66 -10.91
C GLY A 101 -35.48 9.23 -11.45
N ILE A 102 -35.48 8.87 -12.73
CA ILE A 102 -34.33 8.33 -13.44
C ILE A 102 -33.66 9.46 -14.22
N LEU A 103 -32.36 9.66 -14.01
CA LEU A 103 -31.53 10.54 -14.83
C LEU A 103 -30.76 9.69 -15.85
N GLN A 104 -30.79 10.11 -17.10
CA GLN A 104 -29.95 9.56 -18.15
C GLN A 104 -28.79 10.51 -18.43
N LEU A 105 -27.56 10.01 -18.31
CA LEU A 105 -26.35 10.79 -18.43
C LEU A 105 -25.38 10.14 -19.43
N TYR A 106 -24.53 10.97 -20.03
CA TYR A 106 -23.62 10.59 -21.10
C TYR A 106 -22.21 11.10 -20.83
N ARG A 107 -21.20 10.31 -21.21
CA ARG A 107 -19.80 10.75 -21.20
C ARG A 107 -19.04 10.17 -22.38
N GLY A 108 -18.42 11.04 -23.18
CA GLY A 108 -17.55 10.62 -24.27
C GLY A 108 -16.08 10.59 -23.87
N VAL A 109 -15.36 9.58 -24.34
CA VAL A 109 -13.92 9.44 -24.15
C VAL A 109 -13.26 9.07 -25.48
N ALA A 110 -12.36 9.94 -25.96
CA ALA A 110 -11.71 9.76 -27.26
C ALA A 110 -10.54 8.75 -27.25
N PHE A 111 -9.98 8.43 -26.08
CA PHE A 111 -8.74 7.68 -25.97
C PHE A 111 -8.79 6.64 -24.85
N ILE A 112 -9.28 5.45 -25.18
CA ILE A 112 -9.21 4.26 -24.32
C ILE A 112 -8.38 3.17 -25.03
N SER A 113 -7.58 2.42 -24.29
CA SER A 113 -6.77 1.33 -24.84
C SER A 113 -7.64 0.10 -25.17
N THR A 114 -7.20 -0.73 -26.11
CA THR A 114 -7.91 -1.99 -26.40
C THR A 114 -8.00 -2.91 -25.18
N GLU A 115 -6.96 -2.94 -24.33
CA GLU A 115 -6.93 -3.72 -23.09
C GLU A 115 -7.99 -3.27 -22.08
N GLU A 116 -8.19 -1.95 -21.92
CA GLU A 116 -9.25 -1.40 -21.06
C GLU A 116 -10.64 -1.77 -21.60
N ILE A 117 -10.85 -1.80 -22.92
CA ILE A 117 -12.11 -2.26 -23.51
C ILE A 117 -12.35 -3.75 -23.21
N GLU A 118 -11.34 -4.60 -23.37
CA GLU A 118 -11.47 -6.03 -23.05
C GLU A 118 -11.71 -6.24 -21.54
N SER A 119 -11.08 -5.44 -20.68
CA SER A 119 -11.36 -5.43 -19.25
C SER A 119 -12.83 -5.08 -18.96
N LEU A 120 -13.37 -4.02 -19.58
CA LEU A 120 -14.78 -3.66 -19.45
C LEU A 120 -15.72 -4.77 -19.92
N LYS A 121 -15.42 -5.43 -21.05
CA LYS A 121 -16.20 -6.57 -21.56
C LYS A 121 -16.18 -7.77 -20.60
N SER A 122 -15.01 -8.09 -20.05
CA SER A 122 -14.87 -9.18 -19.09
C SER A 122 -15.59 -8.91 -17.77
N ASN A 123 -15.88 -7.63 -17.47
CA ASN A 123 -16.50 -7.17 -16.24
C ASN A 123 -17.99 -6.79 -16.40
N ILE A 124 -18.69 -7.31 -17.42
CA ILE A 124 -20.16 -7.15 -17.55
C ILE A 124 -20.86 -7.76 -16.33
N ASN A 125 -21.87 -7.07 -15.81
CA ASN A 125 -22.54 -7.28 -14.51
C ASN A 125 -21.64 -7.03 -13.28
N GLY A 126 -20.36 -6.76 -13.47
CA GLY A 126 -19.43 -6.33 -12.44
C GLY A 126 -19.53 -4.83 -12.16
N PHE A 127 -18.72 -4.39 -11.20
CA PHE A 127 -18.74 -3.01 -10.69
C PHE A 127 -17.43 -2.30 -11.03
N ILE A 128 -17.53 -1.01 -11.32
CA ILE A 128 -16.40 -0.09 -11.49
C ILE A 128 -16.57 1.11 -10.56
N SER A 129 -15.47 1.65 -10.06
CA SER A 129 -15.48 2.89 -9.26
C SER A 129 -14.65 3.98 -9.93
N THR A 130 -15.07 5.23 -9.79
CA THR A 130 -14.32 6.37 -10.34
C THR A 130 -13.09 6.69 -9.49
N ASN A 131 -11.95 6.84 -10.16
CA ASN A 131 -10.69 7.26 -9.53
C ASN A 131 -10.55 8.80 -9.42
N ALA A 132 -11.46 9.55 -10.06
CA ALA A 132 -11.47 11.01 -10.13
C ALA A 132 -12.91 11.53 -10.03
N PHE A 133 -13.07 12.86 -9.96
CA PHE A 133 -14.39 13.48 -10.17
C PHE A 133 -14.88 13.14 -11.58
N PHE A 134 -16.14 12.74 -11.68
CA PHE A 134 -16.64 12.14 -12.90
C PHE A 134 -17.75 13.01 -13.49
N SER A 135 -17.34 13.84 -14.44
CA SER A 135 -18.19 14.77 -15.19
C SER A 135 -18.99 14.04 -16.28
N THR A 136 -20.27 14.35 -16.38
CA THR A 136 -21.21 13.76 -17.33
C THR A 136 -22.16 14.84 -17.84
N SER A 137 -22.75 14.63 -19.01
CA SER A 137 -23.76 15.54 -19.59
C SER A 137 -25.12 14.86 -19.67
N LYS A 138 -26.21 15.61 -19.50
CA LYS A 138 -27.57 15.15 -19.86
C LYS A 138 -27.77 15.07 -21.38
N GLN A 139 -26.89 15.70 -22.15
CA GLN A 139 -26.96 15.80 -23.61
C GLN A 139 -25.96 14.85 -24.26
N ILE A 140 -26.45 13.94 -25.10
CA ILE A 140 -25.62 12.94 -25.80
C ILE A 140 -24.66 13.62 -26.79
N ASP A 141 -25.08 14.69 -27.43
CA ASP A 141 -24.34 15.45 -28.44
C ASP A 141 -23.07 16.09 -27.86
N VAL A 142 -23.13 16.58 -26.61
CA VAL A 142 -21.96 17.05 -25.87
C VAL A 142 -20.97 15.89 -25.63
N ALA A 143 -21.47 14.74 -25.18
CA ALA A 143 -20.63 13.56 -24.98
C ALA A 143 -19.98 13.08 -26.29
N LEU A 144 -20.73 13.05 -27.40
CA LEU A 144 -20.20 12.69 -28.71
C LEU A 144 -19.10 13.65 -29.17
N ALA A 145 -19.24 14.96 -28.92
CA ALA A 145 -18.20 15.94 -29.22
C ALA A 145 -16.90 15.65 -28.44
N PHE A 146 -16.98 15.30 -27.16
CA PHE A 146 -15.83 14.90 -26.35
C PHE A 146 -15.18 13.57 -26.81
N ALA A 147 -15.96 12.65 -27.38
CA ALA A 147 -15.44 11.42 -27.98
C ALA A 147 -14.83 11.63 -29.39
N GLY A 148 -15.01 12.81 -30.01
CA GLY A 148 -14.85 13.06 -31.44
C GLY A 148 -13.66 13.94 -31.89
N GLY A 149 -12.56 14.03 -31.14
CA GLY A 149 -11.35 14.75 -31.57
C GLY A 149 -10.56 14.06 -32.69
N ILE A 150 -10.08 14.82 -33.68
CA ILE A 150 -9.32 14.33 -34.85
C ILE A 150 -7.91 13.87 -34.43
N GLU A 151 -7.70 12.56 -34.29
CA GLU A 151 -6.39 11.93 -34.58
C GLU A 151 -6.54 10.41 -34.79
N GLN A 152 -6.17 9.95 -35.99
CA GLN A 152 -6.09 8.53 -36.35
C GLN A 152 -4.83 7.90 -35.76
N ALA A 153 -4.85 7.56 -34.48
CA ALA A 153 -3.90 6.60 -33.92
C ALA A 153 -4.55 5.21 -33.92
N SER A 154 -3.96 4.24 -34.63
CA SER A 154 -4.51 2.90 -34.87
C SER A 154 -4.71 2.03 -33.61
N SER A 155 -4.30 2.50 -32.43
CA SER A 155 -4.31 1.74 -31.17
C SER A 155 -5.22 2.31 -30.08
N LYS A 156 -6.03 3.34 -30.38
CA LYS A 156 -6.93 3.98 -29.39
C LYS A 156 -8.39 3.90 -29.82
N GLN A 157 -9.24 3.50 -28.89
CA GLN A 157 -10.68 3.28 -29.07
C GLN A 157 -11.47 4.48 -28.55
N ARG A 158 -12.56 4.81 -29.23
CA ARG A 158 -13.55 5.80 -28.79
C ARG A 158 -14.66 5.11 -28.02
N VAL A 159 -15.13 5.74 -26.95
CA VAL A 159 -16.16 5.18 -26.08
C VAL A 159 -17.21 6.23 -25.72
N LEU A 160 -18.47 5.84 -25.79
CA LEU A 160 -19.61 6.52 -25.21
C LEU A 160 -20.10 5.73 -23.99
N PHE A 161 -20.03 6.35 -22.82
CA PHE A 161 -20.66 5.82 -21.60
C PHE A 161 -22.08 6.35 -21.50
N GLU A 162 -23.01 5.44 -21.26
CA GLU A 162 -24.43 5.71 -21.04
C GLU A 162 -24.81 5.25 -19.66
N ILE A 163 -25.30 6.20 -18.87
CA ILE A 163 -25.32 6.06 -17.43
C ILE A 163 -26.73 6.32 -16.95
N THR A 164 -27.36 5.27 -16.46
CA THR A 164 -28.67 5.34 -15.82
C THR A 164 -28.48 5.59 -14.33
N VAL A 165 -29.17 6.58 -13.78
CA VAL A 165 -29.08 6.94 -12.37
C VAL A 165 -30.49 6.96 -11.80
N ASP A 166 -30.87 5.89 -11.09
CA ASP A 166 -32.11 5.90 -10.29
C ASP A 166 -31.85 6.62 -8.97
N THR A 167 -32.21 7.89 -8.93
CA THR A 167 -31.97 8.76 -7.77
C THR A 167 -32.73 8.33 -6.52
N SER A 168 -33.77 7.50 -6.65
CA SER A 168 -34.56 6.99 -5.53
C SER A 168 -33.84 5.89 -4.76
N ASN A 169 -32.89 5.20 -5.41
CA ASN A 169 -32.20 4.03 -4.88
C ASN A 169 -30.76 4.34 -4.41
N LEU A 170 -30.26 5.55 -4.65
CA LEU A 170 -28.94 6.01 -4.20
C LEU A 170 -29.04 6.77 -2.87
N LYS A 171 -28.31 6.29 -1.87
CA LYS A 171 -28.17 6.84 -0.51
C LYS A 171 -26.78 7.45 -0.25
N ASN A 172 -25.72 6.84 -0.78
CA ASN A 172 -24.33 7.14 -0.49
C ASN A 172 -23.62 7.84 -1.65
N THR A 173 -23.96 7.50 -2.89
CA THR A 173 -23.37 8.13 -4.08
C THR A 173 -23.79 9.59 -4.19
N THR A 174 -22.82 10.50 -4.12
CA THR A 174 -23.06 11.96 -4.19
C THR A 174 -22.66 12.54 -5.55
N PHE A 175 -23.52 13.40 -6.07
CA PHE A 175 -23.34 14.11 -7.34
C PHE A 175 -24.11 15.42 -7.32
N VAL A 176 -23.74 16.36 -8.18
CA VAL A 176 -24.36 17.68 -8.28
C VAL A 176 -24.76 17.97 -9.72
N ASP A 177 -25.96 18.48 -9.92
CA ASP A 177 -26.33 19.16 -11.16
C ASP A 177 -25.77 20.58 -11.08
N ILE A 178 -24.76 20.87 -11.90
CA ILE A 178 -24.00 22.12 -11.77
C ILE A 178 -24.87 23.33 -12.16
N ASN A 179 -25.75 23.17 -13.16
CA ASN A 179 -26.61 24.26 -13.63
C ASN A 179 -27.67 24.62 -12.59
N GLU A 180 -28.31 23.60 -12.00
CA GLU A 180 -29.25 23.82 -10.90
C GLU A 180 -28.55 24.42 -9.67
N PHE A 181 -27.32 23.98 -9.36
CA PHE A 181 -26.58 24.46 -8.20
C PHE A 181 -26.11 25.92 -8.33
N LEU A 182 -25.51 26.29 -9.47
CA LEU A 182 -24.99 27.65 -9.69
C LEU A 182 -26.07 28.63 -10.13
N GLY A 183 -27.23 28.12 -10.57
CA GLY A 183 -28.31 28.90 -11.14
C GLY A 183 -27.94 29.62 -12.44
N ASN A 184 -28.82 30.53 -12.87
CA ASN A 184 -28.71 31.25 -14.14
C ASN A 184 -27.92 32.57 -14.03
N ASN A 185 -27.18 32.80 -12.94
CA ASN A 185 -26.42 34.04 -12.78
C ASN A 185 -25.11 33.97 -13.60
N PRO A 186 -24.93 34.79 -14.64
CA PRO A 186 -23.75 34.71 -15.51
C PRO A 186 -22.42 34.97 -14.79
N ALA A 187 -22.44 35.66 -13.64
CA ALA A 187 -21.25 35.88 -12.81
C ALA A 187 -20.79 34.59 -12.08
N GLN A 188 -21.70 33.66 -11.81
CA GLN A 188 -21.44 32.40 -11.11
C GLN A 188 -21.42 31.20 -12.07
N ASN A 189 -22.18 31.27 -13.16
CA ASN A 189 -22.31 30.24 -14.20
C ASN A 189 -22.01 30.84 -15.60
N PRO A 190 -20.73 31.00 -15.98
CA PRO A 190 -20.36 31.61 -17.26
C PRO A 190 -20.57 30.71 -18.49
N PHE A 191 -20.88 29.42 -18.30
CA PHE A 191 -21.08 28.43 -19.36
C PHE A 191 -22.41 27.70 -19.14
N ILE A 192 -23.52 28.31 -19.56
CA ILE A 192 -24.88 27.81 -19.31
C ILE A 192 -25.24 26.60 -20.20
N ASP A 193 -24.50 26.39 -21.29
CA ASP A 193 -24.91 25.49 -22.38
C ASP A 193 -24.63 24.00 -22.15
N GLU A 194 -23.84 23.64 -21.12
CA GLU A 194 -23.59 22.25 -20.75
C GLU A 194 -24.42 21.87 -19.52
N ASP A 195 -25.42 20.99 -19.71
CA ASP A 195 -26.19 20.35 -18.63
C ASP A 195 -25.35 19.31 -17.90
N GLU A 196 -24.33 19.79 -17.19
CA GLU A 196 -23.32 18.98 -16.52
C GLU A 196 -23.81 18.45 -15.16
N VAL A 197 -23.68 17.13 -15.00
CA VAL A 197 -23.79 16.44 -13.71
C VAL A 197 -22.42 15.91 -13.31
N LEU A 198 -21.95 16.31 -12.12
CA LEU A 198 -20.63 15.98 -11.61
C LEU A 198 -20.73 15.03 -10.42
N PHE A 199 -20.19 13.82 -10.59
CA PHE A 199 -20.08 12.81 -9.54
C PHE A 199 -18.83 13.01 -8.69
N ASN A 200 -18.96 12.70 -7.40
CA ASN A 200 -17.86 12.71 -6.46
C ASN A 200 -16.87 11.55 -6.73
N VAL A 201 -15.65 11.66 -6.18
CA VAL A 201 -14.63 10.62 -6.35
C VAL A 201 -15.04 9.33 -5.64
N GLY A 202 -15.03 8.22 -6.37
CA GLY A 202 -15.35 6.90 -5.82
C GLY A 202 -16.80 6.50 -5.97
N SER A 203 -17.61 7.23 -6.75
CA SER A 203 -18.92 6.75 -7.21
C SER A 203 -18.77 5.42 -7.93
N VAL A 204 -19.71 4.50 -7.66
CA VAL A 204 -19.70 3.12 -8.17
C VAL A 204 -20.78 2.95 -9.22
N PHE A 205 -20.46 2.20 -10.26
CA PHE A 205 -21.36 1.88 -11.37
C PHE A 205 -21.29 0.40 -11.70
N GLN A 206 -22.43 -0.20 -11.98
CA GLN A 206 -22.49 -1.57 -12.50
C GLN A 206 -22.50 -1.52 -14.02
N ILE A 207 -21.59 -2.26 -14.66
CA ILE A 207 -21.59 -2.38 -16.12
C ILE A 207 -22.72 -3.33 -16.51
N LYS A 208 -23.63 -2.88 -17.36
CA LYS A 208 -24.74 -3.70 -17.88
C LYS A 208 -24.39 -4.30 -19.23
N ASN A 209 -23.73 -3.54 -20.09
CA ASN A 209 -23.41 -3.99 -21.43
C ASN A 209 -22.21 -3.23 -22.02
N VAL A 210 -21.47 -3.90 -22.91
CA VAL A 210 -20.34 -3.32 -23.65
C VAL A 210 -20.37 -3.85 -25.08
N TYR A 211 -20.60 -2.98 -26.07
CA TYR A 211 -20.71 -3.38 -27.47
C TYR A 211 -20.23 -2.28 -28.41
N PHE A 212 -19.87 -2.64 -29.64
CA PHE A 212 -19.51 -1.67 -30.66
C PHE A 212 -20.77 -1.18 -31.38
N SER A 213 -20.92 0.13 -31.53
CA SER A 213 -22.02 0.74 -32.25
C SER A 213 -21.55 1.22 -33.62
N ASP A 214 -22.12 0.64 -34.68
CA ASP A 214 -21.86 1.05 -36.05
C ASP A 214 -22.40 2.45 -36.36
N GLU A 215 -23.51 2.85 -35.71
CA GLU A 215 -24.15 4.16 -35.85
C GLU A 215 -23.20 5.29 -35.45
N TYR A 216 -22.54 5.16 -34.29
CA TYR A 216 -21.62 6.15 -33.76
C TYR A 216 -20.15 5.85 -34.10
N ASN A 217 -19.87 4.67 -34.67
CA ASN A 217 -18.52 4.16 -34.94
C ASN A 217 -17.61 4.20 -33.70
N MET A 218 -18.13 3.74 -32.57
CA MET A 218 -17.45 3.72 -31.27
C MET A 218 -18.04 2.66 -30.33
N TRP A 219 -17.32 2.33 -29.26
CA TRP A 219 -17.84 1.44 -28.23
C TRP A 219 -18.88 2.15 -27.37
N ARG A 220 -19.98 1.47 -27.07
CA ARG A 220 -20.98 1.89 -26.09
C ARG A 220 -20.83 1.05 -24.84
N VAL A 221 -20.82 1.73 -23.69
CA VAL A 221 -20.78 1.11 -22.37
C VAL A 221 -22.00 1.58 -21.62
N GLU A 222 -22.96 0.66 -21.42
CA GLU A 222 -24.16 0.91 -20.64
C GLU A 222 -23.88 0.55 -19.19
N MET A 223 -24.16 1.47 -18.27
CA MET A 223 -23.90 1.30 -16.86
C MET A 223 -24.97 1.97 -15.99
N GLU A 224 -25.10 1.49 -14.77
CA GLU A 224 -26.07 2.00 -13.80
C GLU A 224 -25.34 2.44 -12.52
N ALA A 225 -25.62 3.65 -12.04
CA ALA A 225 -25.09 4.10 -10.75
C ALA A 225 -25.69 3.26 -9.62
N THR A 226 -24.86 2.84 -8.66
CA THR A 226 -25.29 1.94 -7.59
C THR A 226 -24.52 2.19 -6.30
N ASP A 227 -25.19 1.95 -5.17
CA ASP A 227 -24.56 1.91 -3.86
C ASP A 227 -24.17 0.48 -3.42
N GLU A 228 -24.40 -0.52 -4.27
CA GLU A 228 -23.95 -1.87 -3.98
C GLU A 228 -22.43 -1.89 -3.78
N ARG A 229 -21.99 -2.57 -2.71
CA ARG A 229 -20.60 -2.60 -2.21
C ARG A 229 -20.11 -1.29 -1.58
N ILE A 230 -20.85 -0.18 -1.62
CA ILE A 230 -20.45 1.05 -0.93
C ILE A 230 -20.52 0.87 0.59
N ASP A 231 -21.53 0.19 1.12
CA ASP A 231 -21.66 -0.01 2.58
C ASP A 231 -20.46 -0.79 3.17
N SER A 232 -20.00 -1.85 2.49
CA SER A 232 -18.81 -2.60 2.94
C SER A 232 -17.52 -1.80 2.79
N ILE A 233 -17.43 -0.91 1.79
CA ILE A 233 -16.33 0.06 1.66
C ILE A 233 -16.39 1.09 2.79
N ILE A 234 -17.58 1.59 3.15
CA ILE A 234 -17.77 2.53 4.27
C ILE A 234 -17.37 1.89 5.59
N GLU A 235 -17.75 0.64 5.85
CA GLU A 235 -17.31 -0.10 7.04
C GLU A 235 -15.79 -0.23 7.10
N ARG A 236 -15.14 -0.58 5.98
CA ARG A 236 -13.67 -0.59 5.87
C ARG A 236 -13.06 0.78 6.12
N ILE A 237 -13.66 1.85 5.58
CA ILE A 237 -13.20 3.22 5.81
C ILE A 237 -13.31 3.58 7.28
N LYS A 238 -14.44 3.28 7.96
CA LYS A 238 -14.62 3.52 9.39
C LYS A 238 -13.56 2.81 10.22
N HIS A 239 -13.31 1.53 9.94
CA HIS A 239 -12.27 0.77 10.61
C HIS A 239 -10.88 1.38 10.41
N MET A 240 -10.57 1.83 9.19
CA MET A 240 -9.32 2.52 8.89
C MET A 240 -9.25 3.90 9.58
N GLU A 241 -10.36 4.62 9.67
CA GLU A 241 -10.45 5.90 10.37
C GLU A 241 -10.21 5.74 11.87
N GLU A 242 -10.75 4.68 12.48
CA GLU A 242 -10.47 4.28 13.87
C GLU A 242 -9.00 3.91 14.06
N LYS A 243 -8.45 3.05 13.19
CA LYS A 243 -7.03 2.65 13.20
C LYS A 243 -6.10 3.85 13.17
N PHE A 244 -6.42 4.86 12.37
CA PHE A 244 -5.63 6.08 12.18
C PHE A 244 -6.17 7.29 12.93
N HIS A 245 -7.02 7.11 13.94
CA HIS A 245 -7.68 8.23 14.62
C HIS A 245 -6.66 9.18 15.26
N ASN A 246 -5.61 8.61 15.87
CA ASN A 246 -4.57 9.35 16.59
C ASN A 246 -3.34 9.70 15.74
N THR A 247 -3.37 9.42 14.43
CA THR A 247 -2.23 9.68 13.54
C THR A 247 -2.20 11.15 13.11
N ASN A 248 -1.04 11.80 13.23
CA ASN A 248 -0.86 13.18 12.78
C ASN A 248 -1.17 13.32 11.28
N ASP A 249 -1.83 14.43 10.90
CA ASP A 249 -2.29 14.69 9.53
C ASP A 249 -1.17 14.62 8.48
N ASN A 250 0.06 15.03 8.85
CA ASN A 250 1.24 14.98 7.98
C ASN A 250 1.80 13.57 7.76
N LEU A 251 1.38 12.60 8.56
CA LEU A 251 1.84 11.21 8.51
C LEU A 251 0.74 10.29 7.96
N LEU A 252 -0.52 10.68 8.16
CA LEU A 252 -1.72 9.92 7.84
C LEU A 252 -1.68 9.29 6.44
N PHE A 253 -1.35 10.09 5.42
CA PHE A 253 -1.36 9.58 4.06
C PHE A 253 -0.21 8.61 3.78
N GLY A 254 0.97 8.84 4.37
CA GLY A 254 2.09 7.92 4.26
C GLY A 254 1.80 6.57 4.93
N HIS A 255 1.14 6.59 6.08
CA HIS A 255 0.65 5.37 6.74
C HIS A 255 -0.34 4.59 5.88
N LEU A 256 -1.33 5.29 5.31
CA LEU A 256 -2.31 4.64 4.45
C LEU A 256 -1.64 3.96 3.25
N LEU A 257 -0.64 4.62 2.65
CA LEU A 257 0.13 4.04 1.54
C LEU A 257 0.94 2.81 1.98
N ILE A 258 1.49 2.80 3.19
CA ILE A 258 2.15 1.62 3.76
C ILE A 258 1.17 0.46 3.93
N ASP A 259 0.00 0.71 4.51
CA ASP A 259 -1.05 -0.30 4.71
C ASP A 259 -1.57 -0.87 3.37
N MET A 260 -1.57 -0.06 2.31
CA MET A 260 -1.89 -0.51 0.95
C MET A 260 -0.71 -1.17 0.22
N ASN A 261 0.41 -1.45 0.92
CA ASN A 261 1.66 -1.96 0.35
C ASN A 261 2.27 -1.08 -0.75
N GLN A 262 1.91 0.20 -0.82
CA GLN A 262 2.41 1.16 -1.79
C GLN A 262 3.67 1.88 -1.27
N TYR A 263 4.70 1.13 -0.90
CA TYR A 263 5.91 1.61 -0.23
C TYR A 263 6.68 2.69 -1.02
N VAL A 264 6.76 2.56 -2.35
CA VAL A 264 7.41 3.56 -3.22
C VAL A 264 6.66 4.89 -3.18
N LYS A 265 5.32 4.83 -3.29
CA LYS A 265 4.45 6.00 -3.19
C LYS A 265 4.54 6.61 -1.78
N ALA A 266 4.55 5.80 -0.72
CA ALA A 266 4.77 6.25 0.66
C ALA A 266 6.12 6.96 0.85
N ASN A 267 7.21 6.42 0.29
CA ASN A 267 8.53 7.04 0.36
C ASN A 267 8.52 8.40 -0.36
N SER A 268 7.93 8.46 -1.56
CA SER A 268 7.81 9.71 -2.31
C SER A 268 7.04 10.78 -1.51
N TYR A 269 6.00 10.36 -0.79
CA TYR A 269 5.21 11.22 0.09
C TYR A 269 6.04 11.74 1.25
N PHE A 270 6.70 10.87 2.02
CA PHE A 270 7.50 11.29 3.18
C PHE A 270 8.69 12.18 2.79
N GLN A 271 9.33 11.91 1.64
CA GLN A 271 10.38 12.77 1.09
C GLN A 271 9.84 14.16 0.71
N MET A 272 8.61 14.26 0.21
CA MET A 272 7.94 15.54 -0.01
C MET A 272 7.64 16.23 1.32
N ILE A 273 7.10 15.52 2.32
CA ILE A 273 6.78 16.08 3.64
C ILE A 273 8.04 16.70 4.29
N LEU A 274 9.20 16.03 4.21
CA LEU A 274 10.47 16.60 4.70
C LEU A 274 10.87 17.92 4.02
N LYS A 275 10.49 18.12 2.75
CA LYS A 275 10.77 19.36 2.02
C LYS A 275 9.79 20.49 2.38
N LEU A 276 8.55 20.13 2.74
CA LEU A 276 7.49 21.09 3.05
C LEU A 276 7.55 21.55 4.52
N LEU A 277 7.87 20.66 5.45
CA LEU A 277 7.90 20.98 6.87
C LEU A 277 9.17 21.77 7.24
N PRO A 278 9.07 22.79 8.10
CA PRO A 278 10.23 23.42 8.71
C PRO A 278 11.08 22.38 9.43
N LYS A 279 12.42 22.50 9.38
CA LYS A 279 13.34 21.56 10.06
C LYS A 279 13.10 21.45 11.58
N SER A 280 12.47 22.46 12.19
CA SER A 280 12.11 22.50 13.61
C SER A 280 10.80 21.79 13.95
N HIS A 281 10.00 21.42 12.95
CA HIS A 281 8.66 20.86 13.09
C HIS A 281 8.67 19.52 13.84
N TYR A 282 7.63 19.28 14.66
CA TYR A 282 7.54 18.11 15.53
C TYR A 282 7.63 16.79 14.75
N ASP A 283 6.92 16.71 13.62
CA ASP A 283 6.83 15.48 12.80
C ASP A 283 8.12 15.12 12.04
N VAL A 284 9.06 16.04 11.83
CA VAL A 284 10.27 15.77 11.02
C VAL A 284 11.05 14.51 11.47
N PRO A 285 11.39 14.31 12.75
CA PRO A 285 12.00 13.05 13.19
C PRO A 285 11.09 11.84 13.01
N LEU A 286 9.77 11.97 13.14
CA LEU A 286 8.84 10.87 12.90
C LEU A 286 8.86 10.46 11.42
N VAL A 287 8.89 11.43 10.51
CA VAL A 287 9.03 11.18 9.06
C VAL A 287 10.33 10.44 8.74
N TYR A 288 11.43 10.77 9.43
CA TYR A 288 12.66 9.99 9.31
C TYR A 288 12.52 8.55 9.80
N ASP A 289 11.77 8.29 10.88
CA ASP A 289 11.48 6.91 11.29
C ASP A 289 10.72 6.15 10.20
N TYR A 290 9.66 6.74 9.61
CA TYR A 290 8.90 6.08 8.54
C TYR A 290 9.71 5.83 7.29
N ILE A 291 10.58 6.78 6.88
CA ILE A 291 11.51 6.53 5.77
C ILE A 291 12.47 5.38 6.15
N GLY A 292 12.89 5.31 7.42
CA GLY A 292 13.64 4.18 7.95
C GLY A 292 12.90 2.86 7.82
N ASP A 293 11.63 2.81 8.25
CA ASP A 293 10.78 1.61 8.19
C ASP A 293 10.53 1.19 6.74
N LEU A 294 10.27 2.14 5.83
CA LEU A 294 10.17 1.90 4.39
C LEU A 294 11.43 1.27 3.81
N ASN A 295 12.60 1.80 4.19
CA ASN A 295 13.87 1.21 3.79
C ASN A 295 14.11 -0.16 4.44
N MET A 296 13.52 -0.45 5.61
CA MET A 296 13.52 -1.80 6.16
C MET A 296 12.71 -2.77 5.29
N TYR A 297 11.52 -2.37 4.83
CA TYR A 297 10.68 -3.22 3.97
C TYR A 297 11.38 -3.56 2.65
N ILE A 298 11.99 -2.56 2.00
CA ILE A 298 12.78 -2.79 0.78
C ILE A 298 14.20 -3.29 1.08
N THR A 299 14.50 -3.65 2.33
CA THR A 299 15.79 -4.22 2.76
C THR A 299 17.03 -3.35 2.50
N ASN A 300 16.85 -2.04 2.30
CA ASN A 300 17.93 -1.07 2.21
C ASN A 300 18.40 -0.65 3.62
N TRP A 301 19.14 -1.54 4.28
CA TRP A 301 19.53 -1.36 5.68
C TRP A 301 20.44 -0.14 5.91
N ASN A 302 21.23 0.25 4.91
CA ASN A 302 22.12 1.41 5.01
C ASN A 302 21.35 2.73 5.12
N GLU A 303 20.36 2.93 4.24
CA GLU A 303 19.53 4.14 4.28
C GLU A 303 18.57 4.09 5.48
N ALA A 304 18.07 2.91 5.87
CA ALA A 304 17.30 2.74 7.09
C ALA A 304 18.08 3.20 8.34
N LEU A 305 19.32 2.72 8.49
CA LEU A 305 20.18 3.08 9.63
C LEU A 305 20.41 4.59 9.71
N LYS A 306 20.73 5.21 8.57
CA LYS A 306 20.96 6.66 8.47
C LYS A 306 19.73 7.47 8.91
N ASN A 307 18.54 7.08 8.46
CA ASN A 307 17.31 7.79 8.80
C ASN A 307 16.93 7.60 10.28
N TYR A 308 17.03 6.39 10.83
CA TYR A 308 16.80 6.18 12.26
C TYR A 308 17.82 6.92 13.14
N GLN A 309 19.10 6.94 12.76
CA GLN A 309 20.11 7.71 13.50
C GLN A 309 19.83 9.22 13.48
N LEU A 310 19.36 9.74 12.35
CA LEU A 310 19.00 11.15 12.22
C LEU A 310 17.77 11.48 13.07
N SER A 311 16.71 10.66 13.00
CA SER A 311 15.53 10.75 13.86
C SER A 311 15.95 10.75 15.34
N TYR A 312 16.69 9.72 15.76
CA TYR A 312 17.14 9.56 17.14
C TYR A 312 17.92 10.78 17.63
N LYS A 313 18.86 11.29 16.82
CA LYS A 313 19.66 12.48 17.16
C LYS A 313 18.79 13.72 17.36
N ILE A 314 17.77 13.93 16.53
CA ILE A 314 16.86 15.08 16.66
C ILE A 314 15.99 14.91 17.92
N LYS A 315 15.39 13.73 18.12
CA LYS A 315 14.55 13.44 19.30
C LYS A 315 15.32 13.59 20.60
N MET A 316 16.55 13.10 20.66
CA MET A 316 17.40 13.21 21.85
C MET A 316 17.75 14.66 22.21
N LYS A 317 17.94 15.55 21.21
CA LYS A 317 18.16 16.99 21.46
C LYS A 317 16.95 17.68 22.08
N LYS A 318 15.74 17.18 21.80
CA LYS A 318 14.46 17.70 22.32
C LYS A 318 13.74 16.62 23.14
N SER A 319 14.48 15.93 24.01
CA SER A 319 14.00 14.70 24.65
C SER A 319 12.67 14.84 25.38
N HIS A 320 12.39 16.01 25.96
CA HIS A 320 11.11 16.28 26.63
C HIS A 320 9.92 16.21 25.67
N SER A 321 10.06 16.70 24.43
CA SER A 321 9.01 16.67 23.42
C SER A 321 8.76 15.27 22.84
N TYR A 322 9.76 14.38 22.88
CA TYR A 322 9.71 13.07 22.20
C TYR A 322 9.77 11.87 23.14
N ARG A 323 9.47 12.05 24.44
CA ARG A 323 9.62 10.99 25.45
C ARG A 323 8.96 9.67 25.06
N GLN A 324 7.77 9.74 24.46
CA GLN A 324 6.98 8.57 24.05
C GLN A 324 7.49 7.92 22.75
N THR A 325 8.13 8.68 21.85
CA THR A 325 8.49 8.20 20.51
C THR A 325 9.97 7.85 20.37
N ILE A 326 10.83 8.16 21.35
CA ILE A 326 12.23 7.73 21.38
C ILE A 326 12.33 6.21 21.47
N GLY A 327 11.46 5.57 22.27
CA GLY A 327 11.40 4.12 22.41
C GLY A 327 11.11 3.42 21.07
N ILE A 328 10.20 3.98 20.27
CA ILE A 328 9.86 3.47 18.94
C ILE A 328 11.11 3.46 18.03
N THR A 329 11.82 4.59 17.92
CA THR A 329 13.05 4.66 17.10
C THR A 329 14.14 3.69 17.59
N LEU A 330 14.29 3.52 18.90
CA LEU A 330 15.24 2.57 19.47
C LEU A 330 14.85 1.11 19.15
N ASN A 331 13.55 0.79 19.18
CA ASN A 331 13.08 -0.53 18.77
C ASN A 331 13.32 -0.78 17.27
N SER A 332 13.09 0.22 16.41
CA SER A 332 13.41 0.12 14.98
C SER A 332 14.91 -0.04 14.72
N LEU A 333 15.78 0.68 15.45
CA LEU A 333 17.23 0.44 15.42
C LEU A 333 17.59 -0.98 15.87
N GLY A 334 16.95 -1.48 16.93
CA GLY A 334 17.12 -2.84 17.39
C GLY A 334 16.74 -3.87 16.32
N ASN A 335 15.59 -3.68 15.65
CA ASN A 335 15.13 -4.51 14.54
C ASN A 335 16.13 -4.49 13.38
N LEU A 336 16.64 -3.32 13.02
CA LEU A 336 17.65 -3.17 11.98
C LEU A 336 18.93 -3.94 12.30
N TYR A 337 19.48 -3.79 13.51
CA TYR A 337 20.68 -4.53 13.91
C TYR A 337 20.43 -6.04 13.99
N LYS A 338 19.22 -6.46 14.40
CA LYS A 338 18.82 -7.87 14.36
C LYS A 338 18.82 -8.39 12.92
N SER A 339 18.25 -7.65 11.96
CA SER A 339 18.24 -8.02 10.53
C SER A 339 19.63 -8.09 9.92
N ILE A 340 20.56 -7.23 10.36
CA ILE A 340 21.98 -7.24 9.94
C ILE A 340 22.77 -8.38 10.64
N GLY A 341 22.20 -9.05 11.64
CA GLY A 341 22.87 -10.10 12.41
C GLY A 341 23.74 -9.59 13.56
N ASP A 342 23.78 -8.28 13.84
CA ASP A 342 24.45 -7.73 15.03
C ASP A 342 23.53 -7.82 16.26
N HIS A 343 23.43 -9.03 16.80
CA HIS A 343 22.58 -9.33 17.95
C HIS A 343 23.00 -8.59 19.24
N CYS A 344 24.26 -8.15 19.33
CA CYS A 344 24.74 -7.40 20.50
C CYS A 344 24.24 -5.95 20.47
N GLN A 345 24.35 -5.25 19.34
CA GLN A 345 23.74 -3.93 19.20
C GLN A 345 22.22 -3.99 19.28
N ALA A 346 21.60 -5.01 18.69
CA ALA A 346 20.16 -5.18 18.77
C ALA A 346 19.66 -5.26 20.23
N LEU A 347 20.26 -6.12 21.06
CA LEU A 347 19.94 -6.21 22.49
C LEU A 347 20.19 -4.89 23.23
N LYS A 348 21.30 -4.20 22.95
CA LYS A 348 21.61 -2.90 23.57
C LYS A 348 20.49 -1.89 23.31
N HIS A 349 19.98 -1.83 22.08
CA HIS A 349 18.88 -0.95 21.73
C HIS A 349 17.57 -1.39 22.39
N TYR A 350 17.21 -2.67 22.31
CA TYR A 350 15.97 -3.17 22.93
C TYR A 350 15.94 -3.01 24.45
N PHE A 351 17.04 -3.24 25.17
CA PHE A 351 17.07 -2.97 26.61
C PHE A 351 16.91 -1.49 26.92
N LYS A 352 17.53 -0.62 26.11
CA LYS A 352 17.37 0.82 26.25
C LYS A 352 15.93 1.29 26.00
N VAL A 353 15.15 0.59 25.18
CA VAL A 353 13.71 0.86 25.00
C VAL A 353 12.96 0.73 26.32
N LEU A 354 13.31 -0.27 27.14
CA LEU A 354 12.64 -0.56 28.42
C LEU A 354 12.89 0.52 29.50
N ASP A 355 13.87 1.40 29.30
CA ASP A 355 14.11 2.57 30.17
C ASP A 355 13.10 3.72 29.92
N TYR A 356 12.32 3.65 28.83
CA TYR A 356 11.35 4.68 28.46
C TYR A 356 9.92 4.25 28.78
N GLN A 357 9.07 5.23 29.07
CA GLN A 357 7.63 5.01 29.17
C GLN A 357 7.04 4.84 27.76
N ILE A 358 6.89 3.59 27.35
CA ILE A 358 6.26 3.17 26.10
C ILE A 358 4.90 2.54 26.37
N ASN A 359 4.05 2.43 25.34
CA ASN A 359 2.77 1.74 25.51
C ASN A 359 3.00 0.23 25.80
N PRO A 360 2.03 -0.45 26.44
CA PRO A 360 2.18 -1.85 26.82
C PRO A 360 2.45 -2.79 25.64
N VAL A 361 1.79 -2.56 24.50
CA VAL A 361 1.94 -3.39 23.30
C VAL A 361 3.36 -3.32 22.73
N ASP A 362 3.94 -2.12 22.62
CA ASP A 362 5.32 -1.88 22.19
C ASP A 362 6.32 -2.52 23.15
N LYS A 363 6.02 -2.51 24.46
CA LYS A 363 6.84 -3.20 25.46
C LYS A 363 6.82 -4.70 25.21
N ALA A 364 5.64 -5.30 25.02
CA ALA A 364 5.50 -6.72 24.71
C ALA A 364 6.26 -7.08 23.42
N ILE A 365 6.13 -6.30 22.35
CA ILE A 365 6.87 -6.50 21.09
C ILE A 365 8.38 -6.45 21.32
N THR A 366 8.86 -5.50 22.12
CA THR A 366 10.29 -5.37 22.48
C THR A 366 10.78 -6.60 23.25
N LEU A 367 9.98 -7.12 24.19
CA LEU A 367 10.30 -8.34 24.94
C LEU A 367 10.36 -9.59 24.03
N LEU A 368 9.44 -9.70 23.06
CA LEU A 368 9.47 -10.77 22.05
C LEU A 368 10.71 -10.66 21.14
N ASN A 369 11.12 -9.44 20.79
CA ASN A 369 12.36 -9.21 20.06
C ASN A 369 13.60 -9.67 20.86
N ILE A 370 13.68 -9.32 22.15
CA ILE A 370 14.75 -9.78 23.04
C ILE A 370 14.74 -11.30 23.16
N SER A 371 13.57 -11.92 23.35
CA SER A 371 13.41 -13.37 23.42
C SER A 371 13.98 -14.07 22.19
N SER A 372 13.63 -13.60 20.99
CA SER A 372 14.15 -14.18 19.75
C SER A 372 15.69 -14.14 19.62
N ILE A 373 16.34 -13.11 20.17
CA ILE A 373 17.81 -13.06 20.19
C ILE A 373 18.38 -14.03 21.23
N TYR A 374 17.70 -14.21 22.36
CA TYR A 374 18.14 -15.20 23.35
C TYR A 374 18.06 -16.64 22.84
N ILE A 375 17.09 -16.97 21.97
CA ILE A 375 17.04 -18.25 21.26
C ILE A 375 18.32 -18.45 20.43
N ILE A 376 18.70 -17.45 19.62
CA ILE A 376 19.93 -17.50 18.81
C ILE A 376 21.19 -17.69 19.68
N LYS A 377 21.20 -17.06 20.87
CA LYS A 377 22.27 -17.21 21.86
C LYS A 377 22.18 -18.49 22.71
N LYS A 378 21.23 -19.39 22.40
CA LYS A 378 20.94 -20.64 23.14
C LYS A 378 20.64 -20.43 24.63
N ASN A 379 20.14 -19.26 25.00
CA ASN A 379 19.72 -18.95 26.36
C ASN A 379 18.20 -19.08 26.48
N TYR A 380 17.73 -20.33 26.45
CA TYR A 380 16.31 -20.66 26.35
C TYR A 380 15.51 -20.24 27.58
N THR A 381 16.11 -20.27 28.78
CA THR A 381 15.45 -19.80 30.01
C THR A 381 15.14 -18.31 29.94
N LYS A 382 16.12 -17.47 29.61
CA LYS A 382 15.87 -16.03 29.43
C LYS A 382 14.94 -15.73 28.25
N ALA A 383 15.00 -16.54 27.20
CA ALA A 383 14.07 -16.40 26.08
C ALA A 383 12.63 -16.63 26.52
N LEU A 384 12.39 -17.70 27.27
CA LEU A 384 11.07 -18.06 27.78
C LEU A 384 10.55 -17.02 28.77
N ASP A 385 11.38 -16.58 29.73
CA ASP A 385 11.02 -15.54 30.70
C ASP A 385 10.49 -14.26 30.02
N ARG A 386 11.21 -13.76 29.01
CA ARG A 386 10.80 -12.55 28.28
C ARG A 386 9.55 -12.79 27.44
N CYS A 387 9.38 -13.98 26.87
CA CYS A 387 8.20 -14.32 26.08
C CYS A 387 6.95 -14.44 26.96
N LEU A 388 7.07 -15.04 28.15
CA LEU A 388 5.98 -15.12 29.11
C LEU A 388 5.59 -13.73 29.63
N GLU A 389 6.57 -12.89 29.97
CA GLU A 389 6.32 -11.49 30.34
C GLU A 389 5.56 -10.73 29.24
N ALA A 390 5.95 -10.90 27.98
CA ALA A 390 5.24 -10.29 26.84
C ALA A 390 3.82 -10.81 26.70
N ARG A 391 3.62 -12.12 26.89
CA ARG A 391 2.32 -12.78 26.78
C ARG A 391 1.33 -12.27 27.83
N GLU A 392 1.75 -12.10 29.07
CA GLU A 392 0.89 -11.53 30.12
C GLU A 392 0.42 -10.12 29.75
N ILE A 393 1.33 -9.28 29.25
CA ILE A 393 0.98 -7.92 28.79
C ILE A 393 -0.02 -7.98 27.62
N ILE A 394 0.19 -8.86 26.65
CA ILE A 394 -0.70 -9.02 25.49
C ILE A 394 -2.07 -9.55 25.93
N HIS A 395 -2.12 -10.45 26.91
CA HIS A 395 -3.38 -10.98 27.45
C HIS A 395 -4.20 -9.87 28.11
N GLU A 396 -3.57 -9.00 28.91
CA GLU A 396 -4.20 -7.83 29.52
C GLU A 396 -4.69 -6.79 28.49
N HIS A 397 -4.12 -6.79 27.27
CA HIS A 397 -4.40 -5.80 26.20
C HIS A 397 -4.90 -6.46 24.91
N SER A 398 -5.61 -7.59 25.02
CA SER A 398 -5.95 -8.47 23.89
C SER A 398 -6.80 -7.79 22.80
N SER A 399 -7.60 -6.78 23.16
CA SER A 399 -8.43 -6.01 22.20
C SER A 399 -7.64 -5.18 21.20
N ILE A 400 -6.38 -4.82 21.52
CA ILE A 400 -5.53 -3.94 20.70
C ILE A 400 -4.29 -4.65 20.15
N ALA A 401 -4.13 -5.96 20.38
CA ALA A 401 -2.97 -6.73 19.93
C ALA A 401 -3.31 -8.17 19.50
N PRO A 402 -4.30 -8.42 18.63
CA PRO A 402 -4.74 -9.77 18.28
C PRO A 402 -3.61 -10.63 17.67
N GLY A 403 -2.72 -10.03 16.86
CA GLY A 403 -1.55 -10.72 16.28
C GLY A 403 -0.40 -10.95 17.27
N GLY A 404 -0.40 -10.29 18.43
CA GLY A 404 0.65 -10.43 19.45
C GLY A 404 0.72 -11.84 20.01
N LEU A 405 -0.44 -12.50 20.20
CA LEU A 405 -0.51 -13.84 20.77
C LEU A 405 0.02 -14.91 19.80
N VAL A 406 -0.29 -14.78 18.50
CA VAL A 406 0.27 -15.64 17.44
C VAL A 406 1.79 -15.64 17.51
N ARG A 407 2.38 -14.43 17.60
CA ARG A 407 3.82 -14.28 17.68
C ARG A 407 4.41 -14.85 18.98
N CYS A 408 3.72 -14.70 20.11
CA CYS A 408 4.16 -15.30 21.38
C CYS A 408 4.22 -16.82 21.29
N TYR A 409 3.14 -17.47 20.85
CA TYR A 409 3.09 -18.92 20.75
C TYR A 409 4.11 -19.44 19.76
N ARG A 410 4.31 -18.76 18.63
CA ARG A 410 5.36 -19.12 17.70
C ARG A 410 6.76 -19.03 18.33
N ILE A 411 7.07 -17.97 19.08
CA ILE A 411 8.38 -17.84 19.76
C ILE A 411 8.56 -18.91 20.83
N ILE A 412 7.50 -19.30 21.55
CA ILE A 412 7.56 -20.42 22.49
C ILE A 412 7.84 -21.73 21.74
N GLY A 413 7.16 -21.95 20.61
CA GLY A 413 7.46 -23.05 19.70
C GLY A 413 8.92 -23.06 19.24
N ASP A 414 9.47 -21.89 18.84
CA ASP A 414 10.88 -21.72 18.45
C ASP A 414 11.84 -22.10 19.59
N ILE A 415 11.48 -21.80 20.85
CA ILE A 415 12.28 -22.16 22.03
C ILE A 415 12.33 -23.69 22.17
N TYR A 416 11.18 -24.36 22.17
CA TYR A 416 11.11 -25.83 22.32
C TYR A 416 11.74 -26.55 21.12
N PHE A 417 11.52 -26.04 19.91
CA PHE A 417 12.15 -26.54 18.69
C PHE A 417 13.68 -26.48 18.79
N ALA A 418 14.24 -25.38 19.29
CA ALA A 418 15.69 -25.22 19.48
C ALA A 418 16.25 -26.07 20.65
N GLN A 419 15.38 -26.63 21.49
CA GLN A 419 15.71 -27.60 22.54
C GLN A 419 15.49 -29.06 22.10
N ASP A 420 15.12 -29.28 20.83
CA ASP A 420 14.73 -30.58 20.28
C ASP A 420 13.48 -31.21 20.94
N ASP A 421 12.68 -30.42 21.67
CA ASP A 421 11.37 -30.82 22.21
C ASP A 421 10.29 -30.58 21.15
N PHE A 422 10.25 -31.47 20.17
CA PHE A 422 9.41 -31.30 18.99
C PHE A 422 7.91 -31.47 19.29
N ASP A 423 7.54 -32.19 20.34
CA ASP A 423 6.14 -32.38 20.72
C ASP A 423 5.55 -31.08 21.27
N GLN A 424 6.24 -30.42 22.22
CA GLN A 424 5.83 -29.10 22.69
C GLN A 424 5.88 -28.05 21.57
N ALA A 425 6.93 -28.08 20.74
CA ALA A 425 7.04 -27.15 19.61
C ALA A 425 5.84 -27.26 18.65
N LYS A 426 5.40 -28.49 18.36
CA LYS A 426 4.23 -28.78 17.53
C LYS A 426 2.98 -28.11 18.09
N ASP A 427 2.69 -28.34 19.37
CA ASP A 427 1.48 -27.81 20.02
C ASP A 427 1.43 -26.27 19.94
N PHE A 428 2.55 -25.61 20.23
CA PHE A 428 2.62 -24.15 20.18
C PHE A 428 2.56 -23.59 18.76
N TYR A 429 3.21 -24.24 17.79
CA TYR A 429 3.12 -23.83 16.39
C TYR A 429 1.70 -24.01 15.82
N PHE A 430 1.01 -25.10 16.16
CA PHE A 430 -0.39 -25.30 15.77
C PHE A 430 -1.31 -24.28 16.43
N ALA A 431 -1.13 -24.00 17.72
CA ALA A 431 -1.90 -22.96 18.41
C ALA A 431 -1.70 -21.58 17.76
N ALA A 432 -0.46 -21.22 17.39
CA ALA A 432 -0.18 -19.99 16.67
C ALA A 432 -0.85 -19.96 15.28
N PHE A 433 -0.75 -21.06 14.54
CA PHE A 433 -1.34 -21.21 13.22
C PHE A 433 -2.88 -21.11 13.26
N ASP A 434 -3.54 -21.79 14.18
CA ASP A 434 -5.00 -21.74 14.31
C ASP A 434 -5.51 -20.36 14.73
N LEU A 435 -4.79 -19.66 15.61
CA LEU A 435 -5.09 -18.26 15.92
C LEU A 435 -4.94 -17.36 14.69
N SER A 436 -3.93 -17.60 13.85
CA SER A 436 -3.67 -16.78 12.66
C SER A 436 -4.78 -16.87 11.60
N LYS A 437 -5.52 -17.99 11.54
CA LYS A 437 -6.63 -18.18 10.59
C LYS A 437 -7.81 -17.25 10.81
N ASN A 438 -8.03 -16.81 12.06
CA ASN A 438 -9.23 -16.06 12.45
C ASN A 438 -9.04 -14.53 12.43
N SER A 439 -7.84 -14.04 12.12
CA SER A 439 -7.53 -12.62 12.08
C SER A 439 -7.67 -12.11 10.65
N LEU A 440 -8.50 -11.09 10.41
CA LEU A 440 -8.90 -10.67 9.06
C LEU A 440 -8.00 -9.61 8.39
N PHE A 441 -7.09 -8.92 9.09
CA PHE A 441 -6.50 -7.68 8.54
C PHE A 441 -5.00 -7.39 8.81
N ASP A 442 -4.22 -8.33 9.36
CA ASP A 442 -2.75 -8.19 9.53
C ASP A 442 -2.03 -9.57 9.57
N SER A 443 -2.74 -10.62 9.15
CA SER A 443 -2.48 -12.01 9.53
C SER A 443 -1.79 -12.87 8.48
N ASP A 444 -1.80 -12.48 7.21
CA ASP A 444 -1.27 -13.35 6.16
C ASP A 444 0.24 -13.57 6.36
N LEU A 445 1.00 -12.53 6.69
CA LEU A 445 2.43 -12.68 6.97
C LEU A 445 2.67 -13.56 8.22
N GLN A 446 1.89 -13.40 9.29
CA GLN A 446 2.04 -14.23 10.49
C GLN A 446 1.67 -15.69 10.23
N ARG A 447 0.60 -15.94 9.45
CA ARG A 447 0.19 -17.28 9.06
C ARG A 447 1.26 -17.95 8.21
N ILE A 448 1.81 -17.27 7.22
CA ILE A 448 2.91 -17.78 6.38
C ILE A 448 4.12 -18.17 7.24
N VAL A 449 4.50 -17.33 8.21
CA VAL A 449 5.61 -17.64 9.12
C VAL A 449 5.28 -18.84 10.02
N CYS A 450 4.03 -19.01 10.47
CA CYS A 450 3.59 -20.20 11.20
C CYS A 450 3.64 -21.46 10.32
N VAL A 451 3.20 -21.36 9.07
CA VAL A 451 3.27 -22.46 8.09
C VAL A 451 4.72 -22.89 7.90
N LYS A 452 5.64 -21.94 7.69
CA LYS A 452 7.07 -22.25 7.59
C LYS A 452 7.59 -22.95 8.84
N SER A 453 7.21 -22.48 10.03
CA SER A 453 7.66 -23.08 11.31
C SER A 453 7.19 -24.54 11.46
N LEU A 454 5.94 -24.83 11.06
CA LEU A 454 5.40 -26.20 11.04
C LEU A 454 6.07 -27.08 9.97
N VAL A 455 6.36 -26.52 8.80
CA VAL A 455 7.09 -27.22 7.73
C VAL A 455 8.50 -27.58 8.19
N ASP A 456 9.23 -26.64 8.76
CA ASP A 456 10.59 -26.85 9.29
C ASP A 456 10.58 -27.91 10.42
N LEU A 457 9.53 -27.91 11.26
CA LEU A 457 9.30 -28.94 12.28
C LEU A 457 9.13 -30.34 11.67
N TYR A 458 8.23 -30.50 10.70
CA TYR A 458 8.02 -31.78 10.04
C TYR A 458 9.27 -32.27 9.31
N ALA A 459 9.99 -31.36 8.65
CA ALA A 459 11.25 -31.67 7.99
C ALA A 459 12.31 -32.18 9.00
N LYS A 460 12.43 -31.55 10.17
CA LYS A 460 13.33 -32.01 11.24
C LYS A 460 12.95 -33.35 11.85
N GLN A 461 11.66 -33.67 11.90
CA GLN A 461 11.16 -34.99 12.32
C GLN A 461 11.29 -36.07 11.24
N ASN A 462 11.92 -35.77 10.08
CA ASN A 462 11.99 -36.63 8.90
C ASN A 462 10.61 -36.97 8.29
N MET A 463 9.57 -36.18 8.60
CA MET A 463 8.20 -36.32 8.08
C MET A 463 8.01 -35.47 6.82
N LYS A 464 8.90 -35.65 5.85
CA LYS A 464 9.03 -34.78 4.67
C LYS A 464 7.77 -34.74 3.79
N GLN A 465 7.11 -35.88 3.57
CA GLN A 465 5.87 -35.92 2.80
C GLN A 465 4.76 -35.12 3.48
N GLN A 466 4.64 -35.21 4.81
CA GLN A 466 3.65 -34.42 5.55
C GLN A 466 3.94 -32.92 5.46
N ALA A 467 5.21 -32.52 5.45
CA ALA A 467 5.62 -31.14 5.23
C ALA A 467 5.18 -30.63 3.85
N ILE A 468 5.40 -31.44 2.80
CA ILE A 468 4.98 -31.15 1.42
C ILE A 468 3.46 -31.03 1.34
N ASP A 469 2.72 -32.02 1.85
CA ASP A 469 1.25 -32.03 1.80
C ASP A 469 0.67 -30.82 2.54
N PHE A 470 1.23 -30.46 3.68
CA PHE A 470 0.82 -29.31 4.47
C PHE A 470 1.11 -27.98 3.74
N CYS A 471 2.32 -27.81 3.20
CA CYS A 471 2.70 -26.59 2.47
C CYS A 471 1.87 -26.42 1.18
N SER A 472 1.64 -27.50 0.42
CA SER A 472 0.83 -27.49 -0.80
C SER A 472 -0.63 -27.13 -0.53
N ARG A 473 -1.20 -27.60 0.59
CA ARG A 473 -2.57 -27.22 0.99
C ARG A 473 -2.69 -25.73 1.30
N GLU A 474 -1.71 -25.15 1.98
CA GLU A 474 -1.71 -23.72 2.29
C GLU A 474 -1.46 -22.88 1.03
N LEU A 475 -0.56 -23.32 0.14
CA LEU A 475 -0.33 -22.68 -1.15
C LEU A 475 -1.63 -22.62 -1.97
N ASN A 476 -2.33 -23.74 -2.11
CA ASN A 476 -3.59 -23.82 -2.83
C ASN A 476 -4.64 -22.86 -2.23
N PHE A 477 -4.74 -22.78 -0.90
CA PHE A 477 -5.62 -21.81 -0.24
C PHE A 477 -5.30 -20.36 -0.65
N TYR A 478 -4.01 -19.99 -0.65
CA TYR A 478 -3.61 -18.63 -1.03
C TYR A 478 -3.77 -18.34 -2.52
N GLU A 479 -3.52 -19.30 -3.41
CA GLU A 479 -3.77 -19.16 -4.85
C GLU A 479 -5.26 -18.92 -5.16
N HIS A 480 -6.18 -19.44 -4.35
CA HIS A 480 -7.63 -19.20 -4.52
C HIS A 480 -8.10 -17.88 -3.90
N CYS A 481 -7.42 -17.37 -2.87
CA CYS A 481 -7.86 -16.20 -2.12
C CYS A 481 -7.16 -14.89 -2.53
N LEU A 482 -5.97 -14.97 -3.13
CA LEU A 482 -5.13 -13.83 -3.48
C LEU A 482 -4.91 -13.74 -4.99
N THR A 483 -4.42 -12.59 -5.45
CA THR A 483 -3.96 -12.44 -6.83
C THR A 483 -2.69 -13.25 -7.07
N GLU A 484 -2.49 -13.73 -8.29
CA GLU A 484 -1.38 -14.63 -8.66
C GLU A 484 0.00 -14.02 -8.40
N ASP A 485 0.11 -12.69 -8.43
CA ASP A 485 1.31 -11.90 -8.18
C ASP A 485 1.60 -11.63 -6.69
N HIS A 486 0.82 -12.24 -5.77
CA HIS A 486 0.96 -11.90 -4.36
C HIS A 486 2.25 -12.47 -3.73
N PRO A 487 3.08 -11.66 -3.05
CA PRO A 487 4.39 -12.10 -2.50
C PRO A 487 4.36 -13.32 -1.57
N ASN A 488 3.26 -13.54 -0.84
CA ASN A 488 3.11 -14.72 0.02
C ASN A 488 3.09 -16.04 -0.76
N ILE A 489 2.58 -16.04 -2.00
CA ILE A 489 2.60 -17.22 -2.87
C ILE A 489 4.05 -17.59 -3.19
N ALA A 490 4.89 -16.61 -3.54
CA ALA A 490 6.31 -16.83 -3.78
C ALA A 490 7.03 -17.41 -2.54
N HIS A 491 6.69 -16.97 -1.33
CA HIS A 491 7.30 -17.50 -0.11
C HIS A 491 6.95 -18.98 0.14
N LEU A 492 5.71 -19.38 -0.11
CA LEU A 492 5.29 -20.78 -0.01
C LEU A 492 5.92 -21.65 -1.10
N LEU A 493 6.00 -21.15 -2.33
CA LEU A 493 6.68 -21.83 -3.43
C LEU A 493 8.17 -22.05 -3.11
N MET A 494 8.87 -21.06 -2.56
CA MET A 494 10.25 -21.22 -2.10
C MET A 494 10.37 -22.25 -0.98
N THR A 495 9.45 -22.23 0.00
CA THR A 495 9.44 -23.19 1.11
C THR A 495 9.21 -24.61 0.59
N LEU A 496 8.30 -24.79 -0.37
CA LEU A 496 8.02 -26.07 -1.02
C LEU A 496 9.22 -26.56 -1.85
N ALA A 497 9.90 -25.66 -2.56
CA ALA A 497 11.10 -25.96 -3.32
C ALA A 497 12.25 -26.47 -2.45
N GLU A 498 12.42 -25.92 -1.24
CA GLU A 498 13.42 -26.41 -0.26
C GLU A 498 13.11 -27.85 0.22
N LEU A 499 11.84 -28.27 0.18
CA LEU A 499 11.46 -29.65 0.47
C LEU A 499 11.70 -30.59 -0.73
N TYR A 500 11.68 -30.14 -1.98
CA TYR A 500 11.84 -31.01 -3.14
C TYR A 500 13.30 -31.36 -3.46
N GLU A 501 13.97 -32.15 -2.62
CA GLU A 501 15.35 -32.60 -2.89
C GLU A 501 15.46 -33.63 -4.03
N VAL A 502 14.48 -34.55 -4.14
CA VAL A 502 14.52 -35.66 -5.13
C VAL A 502 13.69 -35.33 -6.38
N ASN A 503 12.60 -34.57 -6.22
CA ASN A 503 11.71 -34.19 -7.32
C ASN A 503 12.19 -32.88 -7.95
N GLU A 504 13.21 -32.98 -8.78
CA GLU A 504 13.94 -31.84 -9.32
C GLU A 504 13.08 -30.96 -10.23
N ASP A 505 12.22 -31.57 -11.05
CA ASP A 505 11.30 -30.84 -11.94
C ASP A 505 10.34 -29.95 -11.15
N GLN A 506 9.81 -30.47 -10.04
CA GLN A 506 8.92 -29.70 -9.15
C GLN A 506 9.67 -28.60 -8.41
N ARG A 507 10.91 -28.88 -7.97
CA ARG A 507 11.76 -27.90 -7.28
C ARG A 507 12.04 -26.69 -8.17
N ILE A 508 12.48 -26.91 -9.41
CA ILE A 508 12.85 -25.80 -10.29
C ILE A 508 11.61 -25.02 -10.78
N ASP A 509 10.49 -25.70 -11.06
CA ASP A 509 9.22 -25.04 -11.41
C ASP A 509 8.73 -24.11 -10.28
N CYS A 510 8.76 -24.57 -9.04
CA CYS A 510 8.42 -23.75 -7.87
C CYS A 510 9.32 -22.52 -7.75
N LEU A 511 10.64 -22.70 -7.92
CA LEU A 511 11.60 -21.59 -7.83
C LEU A 511 11.44 -20.58 -8.97
N GLN A 512 11.14 -21.05 -10.20
CA GLN A 512 10.92 -20.18 -11.35
C GLN A 512 9.66 -19.34 -11.18
N LYS A 513 8.53 -19.96 -10.81
CA LYS A 513 7.29 -19.25 -10.49
C LYS A 513 7.47 -18.25 -9.34
N ALA A 514 8.18 -18.64 -8.28
CA ALA A 514 8.49 -17.73 -7.20
C ALA A 514 9.34 -16.54 -7.68
N LEU A 515 10.32 -16.78 -8.55
CA LEU A 515 11.15 -15.72 -9.10
C LEU A 515 10.33 -14.76 -9.97
N GLU A 516 9.43 -15.26 -10.82
CA GLU A 516 8.55 -14.43 -11.65
C GLU A 516 7.72 -13.47 -10.80
N ILE A 517 7.02 -13.99 -9.78
CA ILE A 517 6.23 -13.18 -8.83
C ILE A 517 7.12 -12.15 -8.12
N LEU A 518 8.31 -12.55 -7.66
CA LEU A 518 9.23 -11.65 -6.98
C LEU A 518 9.83 -10.61 -7.94
N GLU A 519 9.98 -10.93 -9.22
CA GLU A 519 10.53 -10.04 -10.22
C GLU A 519 9.53 -8.97 -10.67
N GLU A 520 8.25 -9.33 -10.80
CA GLU A 520 7.15 -8.38 -11.00
C GLU A 520 7.02 -7.42 -9.80
N ASN A 521 7.33 -7.93 -8.60
CA ASN A 521 7.37 -7.17 -7.36
C ASN A 521 8.76 -6.60 -6.99
N ARG A 522 9.66 -6.39 -7.97
CA ARG A 522 11.10 -6.02 -7.78
C ARG A 522 11.37 -4.86 -6.82
N HIS A 523 10.41 -3.95 -6.62
CA HIS A 523 10.55 -2.82 -5.71
C HIS A 523 10.36 -3.18 -4.22
N HIS A 524 9.90 -4.39 -3.90
CA HIS A 524 9.37 -4.74 -2.58
C HIS A 524 10.10 -5.86 -1.85
N ASN A 525 11.00 -6.61 -2.51
CA ASN A 525 11.46 -7.91 -1.98
C ASN A 525 12.93 -8.25 -2.29
N TYR A 526 13.85 -7.28 -2.32
CA TYR A 526 15.25 -7.51 -2.73
C TYR A 526 15.93 -8.70 -2.02
N ASP A 527 15.75 -8.86 -0.71
CA ASP A 527 16.32 -10.01 0.00
C ASP A 527 15.67 -11.35 -0.37
N GLN A 528 14.35 -11.40 -0.54
CA GLN A 528 13.65 -12.63 -0.98
C GLN A 528 14.02 -12.98 -2.42
N THR A 529 14.12 -12.00 -3.32
CA THR A 529 14.62 -12.20 -4.68
C THR A 529 16.05 -12.74 -4.66
N ALA A 530 16.93 -12.17 -3.84
CA ALA A 530 18.30 -12.68 -3.68
C ALA A 530 18.31 -14.11 -3.15
N ASN A 531 17.46 -14.44 -2.17
CA ASN A 531 17.36 -15.80 -1.64
C ASN A 531 16.82 -16.79 -2.68
N CYS A 532 15.79 -16.42 -3.46
CA CYS A 532 15.26 -17.24 -4.55
C CYS A 532 16.33 -17.51 -5.62
N LEU A 533 17.05 -16.47 -6.07
CA LEU A 533 18.18 -16.62 -7.00
C LEU A 533 19.28 -17.50 -6.41
N LYS A 534 19.56 -17.40 -5.11
CA LYS A 534 20.53 -18.28 -4.43
C LYS A 534 20.07 -19.73 -4.44
N LEU A 535 18.78 -20.01 -4.19
CA LEU A 535 18.22 -21.36 -4.24
C LEU A 535 18.30 -21.96 -5.64
N ILE A 536 18.00 -21.17 -6.68
CA ILE A 536 18.16 -21.58 -8.08
C ILE A 536 19.63 -21.85 -8.39
N GLY A 537 20.55 -20.98 -7.94
CA GLY A 537 21.98 -21.19 -8.11
C GLY A 537 22.47 -22.48 -7.43
N LYS A 538 21.98 -22.79 -6.22
CA LYS A 538 22.28 -24.05 -5.52
C LYS A 538 21.75 -25.27 -6.28
N PHE A 539 20.52 -25.20 -6.79
CA PHE A 539 19.95 -26.26 -7.62
C PHE A 539 20.84 -26.58 -8.82
N TYR A 540 21.30 -25.57 -9.56
CA TYR A 540 22.22 -25.79 -10.69
C TYR A 540 23.60 -26.30 -10.25
N ALA A 541 24.10 -25.90 -9.09
CA ALA A 541 25.37 -26.40 -8.56
C ALA A 541 25.28 -27.89 -8.17
N GLU A 542 24.18 -28.32 -7.55
CA GLU A 542 23.88 -29.72 -7.26
C GLU A 542 23.77 -30.56 -8.54
N LYS A 543 23.37 -29.93 -9.65
CA LYS A 543 23.37 -30.54 -11.00
C LYS A 543 24.71 -30.54 -11.72
N HIS A 544 25.78 -30.06 -11.08
CA HIS A 544 27.08 -29.85 -11.72
C HIS A 544 27.03 -28.89 -12.94
N LEU A 545 25.96 -28.08 -13.06
CA LEU A 545 25.79 -27.04 -14.07
C LEU A 545 26.37 -25.72 -13.55
N TYR A 546 27.68 -25.76 -13.30
CA TYR A 546 28.42 -24.73 -12.58
C TYR A 546 28.38 -23.34 -13.24
N GLU A 547 28.40 -23.27 -14.57
CA GLU A 547 28.30 -21.98 -15.27
C GLU A 547 26.93 -21.31 -15.05
N GLN A 548 25.85 -22.09 -15.05
CA GLN A 548 24.51 -21.57 -14.76
C GLN A 548 24.40 -21.14 -13.29
N ALA A 549 24.85 -21.98 -12.36
CA ALA A 549 24.89 -21.67 -10.94
C ALA A 549 25.63 -20.35 -10.65
N LYS A 550 26.77 -20.13 -11.31
CA LYS A 550 27.59 -18.91 -11.18
C LYS A 550 26.85 -17.66 -11.64
N ILE A 551 26.03 -17.73 -12.70
CA ILE A 551 25.20 -16.60 -13.14
C ILE A 551 24.23 -16.20 -12.02
N PHE A 552 23.53 -17.18 -11.44
CA PHE A 552 22.57 -16.93 -10.36
C PHE A 552 23.22 -16.41 -9.08
N PHE A 553 24.38 -16.95 -8.69
CA PHE A 553 25.12 -16.44 -7.53
C PHE A 553 25.67 -15.03 -7.76
N LYS A 554 26.11 -14.68 -8.97
CA LYS A 554 26.52 -13.30 -9.30
C LYS A 554 25.34 -12.33 -9.19
N LYS A 555 24.17 -12.68 -9.75
CA LYS A 555 22.95 -11.87 -9.60
C LYS A 555 22.54 -11.71 -8.13
N THR A 556 22.60 -12.79 -7.36
CA THR A 556 22.38 -12.78 -5.91
C THR A 556 23.30 -11.79 -5.22
N LEU A 557 24.61 -11.85 -5.50
CA LEU A 557 25.62 -10.98 -4.89
C LEU A 557 25.42 -9.51 -5.26
N GLU A 558 25.00 -9.23 -6.48
CA GLU A 558 24.69 -7.87 -6.94
C GLU A 558 23.56 -7.25 -6.11
N ILE A 559 22.45 -7.97 -5.94
CA ILE A 559 21.32 -7.52 -5.11
C ILE A 559 21.77 -7.37 -3.64
N GLN A 560 22.49 -8.36 -3.10
CA GLN A 560 22.97 -8.30 -1.72
C GLN A 560 23.90 -7.10 -1.47
N LYS A 561 24.73 -6.69 -2.44
CA LYS A 561 25.62 -5.52 -2.31
C LYS A 561 24.84 -4.20 -2.21
N GLN A 562 23.67 -4.13 -2.83
CA GLN A 562 22.77 -2.99 -2.73
C GLN A 562 21.98 -2.98 -1.40
N THR A 563 21.76 -4.17 -0.83
CA THR A 563 20.91 -4.43 0.34
C THR A 563 21.69 -4.31 1.65
N TYR A 564 22.86 -4.94 1.72
CA TYR A 564 23.60 -5.18 2.97
C TYR A 564 24.80 -4.23 3.16
N PRO A 565 25.18 -3.92 4.42
CA PRO A 565 26.43 -3.21 4.69
C PRO A 565 27.66 -3.96 4.17
N ASN A 566 28.68 -3.21 3.76
CA ASN A 566 29.98 -3.76 3.36
C ASN A 566 30.53 -4.64 4.48
N LYS A 567 30.77 -5.94 4.21
CA LYS A 567 31.20 -7.02 5.13
C LYS A 567 30.10 -7.83 5.83
N HIS A 568 28.83 -7.69 5.44
CA HIS A 568 27.75 -8.57 5.91
C HIS A 568 28.03 -10.05 5.63
N LEU A 569 27.57 -10.95 6.51
CA LEU A 569 27.84 -12.40 6.41
C LEU A 569 27.31 -12.98 5.09
N MET A 570 26.09 -12.61 4.68
CA MET A 570 25.48 -13.11 3.43
C MET A 570 26.32 -12.80 2.19
N LEU A 571 26.98 -11.63 2.14
CA LEU A 571 27.88 -11.27 1.04
C LEU A 571 29.06 -12.23 0.95
N LYS A 572 29.60 -12.65 2.11
CA LYS A 572 30.71 -13.61 2.18
C LYS A 572 30.24 -15.01 1.81
N GLU A 573 29.08 -15.43 2.29
CA GLU A 573 28.51 -16.74 1.95
C GLU A 573 28.29 -16.89 0.45
N THR A 574 27.68 -15.89 -0.19
CA THR A 574 27.46 -15.92 -1.64
C THR A 574 28.76 -15.79 -2.42
N GLN A 575 29.73 -15.00 -1.94
CA GLN A 575 31.07 -14.97 -2.56
C GLN A 575 31.76 -16.33 -2.47
N ASN A 576 31.70 -17.01 -1.31
CA ASN A 576 32.25 -18.35 -1.14
C ASN A 576 31.60 -19.36 -2.09
N LEU A 577 30.28 -19.28 -2.31
CA LEU A 577 29.57 -20.12 -3.28
C LEU A 577 30.08 -19.91 -4.72
N ILE A 578 30.42 -18.67 -5.10
CA ILE A 578 31.02 -18.36 -6.40
C ILE A 578 32.45 -18.91 -6.47
N ASP A 579 33.23 -18.76 -5.41
CA ASP A 579 34.63 -19.16 -5.36
C ASP A 579 34.78 -20.69 -5.40
N MET A 580 33.93 -21.44 -4.71
CA MET A 580 33.89 -22.91 -4.75
C MET A 580 33.57 -23.47 -6.14
N ILE A 581 32.87 -22.72 -6.98
CA ILE A 581 32.57 -23.10 -8.36
C ILE A 581 33.78 -22.86 -9.29
N ASN A 582 34.68 -21.96 -8.93
CA ASN A 582 35.86 -21.65 -9.74
C ASN A 582 37.04 -22.61 -9.49
N VAL A 583 36.95 -23.47 -8.47
CA VAL A 583 37.92 -24.51 -8.12
C VAL A 583 37.43 -25.83 -8.67
#